data_AF-A0A1L8CTV5-F1
#
_entry.id   AF-A0A1L8CTV5-F1
#
_cell.length_a   1.000
_cell.length_b   1.000
_cell.length_c   1.000
_cell.angle_alpha   90.00
_cell.angle_beta   90.00
_cell.angle_gamma   90.00
#
_symmetry.space_group_name_H-M   'P 1'
#
loop_
_entity.id
_entity.type
_entity.pdbx_description
1 polymer ?
#
loop_
_entity_poly.entity_id
_entity_poly.type
_entity_poly.pdbx_seq_one_letter_code
_entity_poly.pdbx_strand_id
1 'polypeptide(L)'
;MEPLIKPVAEEALPAEAKEIFAALKAKHEVVPPPLQVMAHNLSMLKLFTEKFKVLWEENPLDEKTKILIAYTISVLNNCAFCITNYTKQANDKGLTEKELLGVLALIDLVGSMNHFNNGIQLKP
;
A
#
# COMPACT_ATOMS: atom_id res chain seq x y z
N MET A 1 4.09 13.78 -14.35
CA MET A 1 2.78 14.45 -14.48
C MET A 1 2.26 14.74 -13.09
N GLU A 2 1.81 15.97 -12.84
CA GLU A 2 1.22 16.32 -11.54
C GLU A 2 -0.19 15.69 -11.39
N PRO A 3 -0.58 15.27 -10.18
CA PRO A 3 -1.91 14.72 -9.97
C PRO A 3 -2.99 15.81 -10.12
N LEU A 4 -4.09 15.47 -10.79
CA LEU A 4 -5.25 16.37 -10.97
C LEU A 4 -5.86 16.79 -9.61
N ILE A 5 -5.94 15.85 -8.68
CA ILE A 5 -6.43 16.09 -7.32
C ILE A 5 -5.22 16.17 -6.39
N LYS A 6 -5.06 17.33 -5.75
CA LYS A 6 -3.96 17.60 -4.82
C LYS A 6 -4.31 17.14 -3.40
N PRO A 7 -3.31 16.72 -2.60
CA PRO A 7 -3.51 16.47 -1.16
C PRO A 7 -4.14 17.67 -0.46
N VAL A 8 -5.12 17.44 0.42
CA VAL A 8 -5.75 18.52 1.20
C VAL A 8 -4.79 18.98 2.30
N ALA A 9 -4.61 20.29 2.41
CA ALA A 9 -3.91 20.90 3.54
C ALA A 9 -4.77 20.78 4.81
N GLU A 10 -4.15 20.45 5.94
CA GLU A 10 -4.85 20.10 7.17
C GLU A 10 -5.72 21.24 7.71
N GLU A 11 -5.33 22.49 7.43
CA GLU A 11 -6.04 23.69 7.84
C GLU A 11 -7.42 23.79 7.18
N ALA A 12 -7.55 23.27 5.95
CA ALA A 12 -8.76 23.30 5.13
C ALA A 12 -9.72 22.14 5.42
N LEU A 13 -9.37 21.22 6.33
CA LEU A 13 -10.20 20.07 6.67
C LEU A 13 -11.40 20.46 7.55
N PRO A 14 -12.58 19.85 7.34
CA PRO A 14 -13.68 19.92 8.31
C PRO A 14 -13.24 19.29 9.64
N ALA A 15 -13.85 19.72 10.76
CA ALA A 15 -13.43 19.31 12.10
C ALA A 15 -13.34 17.77 12.27
N GLU A 16 -14.31 17.04 11.73
CA GLU A 16 -14.35 15.57 11.81
C GLU A 16 -13.21 14.89 11.02
N ALA A 17 -12.72 15.49 9.93
CA ALA A 17 -11.55 14.99 9.21
C ALA A 17 -10.25 15.28 9.97
N LYS A 18 -10.18 16.37 10.76
CA LYS A 18 -9.01 16.70 11.59
C LYS A 18 -8.80 15.65 12.69
N GLU A 19 -9.86 15.13 13.28
CA GLU A 19 -9.77 14.05 14.27
C GLU A 19 -9.18 12.77 13.67
N ILE A 20 -9.62 12.39 12.48
CA ILE A 20 -9.05 11.25 11.73
C ILE A 20 -7.57 11.48 11.43
N PHE A 21 -7.19 12.68 10.99
CA PHE A 21 -5.80 13.02 10.69
C PHE A 21 -4.92 12.99 11.94
N ALA A 22 -5.42 13.49 13.08
CA ALA A 22 -4.72 13.42 14.34
C ALA A 22 -4.47 11.96 14.78
N ALA A 23 -5.47 11.08 14.64
CA ALA A 23 -5.33 9.65 14.92
C ALA A 23 -4.30 8.98 13.99
N LEU A 24 -4.28 9.34 12.70
CA LEU A 24 -3.30 8.83 11.73
C LEU A 24 -1.88 9.31 12.05
N LYS A 25 -1.71 10.57 12.47
CA LYS A 25 -0.40 11.14 12.86
C LYS A 25 0.18 10.50 14.13
N ALA A 26 -0.67 10.05 15.05
CA ALA A 26 -0.21 9.32 16.23
C ALA A 26 0.45 7.99 15.86
N LYS A 27 0.08 7.39 14.71
CA LYS A 27 0.61 6.12 14.20
C LYS A 27 1.70 6.28 13.14
N HIS A 28 1.67 7.38 12.40
CA HIS A 28 2.59 7.69 11.31
C HIS A 28 3.14 9.10 11.49
N GLU A 29 4.45 9.33 11.37
CA GLU A 29 5.04 10.68 11.48
C GLU A 29 4.38 11.70 10.55
N VAL A 30 3.91 11.24 9.38
CA VAL A 30 3.17 12.03 8.40
C VAL A 30 1.97 11.23 7.88
N VAL A 31 0.82 11.90 7.72
CA VAL A 31 -0.36 11.29 7.07
C VAL A 31 -0.01 10.91 5.63
N PRO A 32 -0.21 9.66 5.19
CA PRO A 32 0.10 9.25 3.82
C PRO A 32 -0.63 10.11 2.78
N PRO A 33 0.04 10.56 1.69
CA PRO A 33 -0.56 11.42 0.67
C PRO A 33 -1.88 10.91 0.07
N PRO A 34 -2.08 9.59 -0.16
CA PRO A 34 -3.38 9.09 -0.64
C PRO A 34 -4.54 9.41 0.32
N LEU A 35 -4.31 9.37 1.64
CA LEU A 35 -5.34 9.71 2.63
C LEU A 35 -5.63 11.20 2.66
N GLN A 36 -4.61 12.02 2.46
CA GLN A 36 -4.78 13.46 2.29
C GLN A 36 -5.64 13.79 1.05
N VAL A 37 -5.52 13.02 -0.02
CA VAL A 37 -6.39 13.16 -1.21
C VAL A 37 -7.80 12.63 -0.94
N MET A 38 -7.95 11.49 -0.26
CA MET A 38 -9.27 10.95 0.12
C MET A 38 -10.05 11.92 1.01
N ALA A 39 -9.39 12.82 1.73
CA ALA A 39 -10.04 13.80 2.60
C ALA A 39 -10.92 14.81 1.86
N HIS A 40 -10.80 14.94 0.52
CA HIS A 40 -11.80 15.65 -0.31
C HIS A 40 -13.19 15.01 -0.24
N ASN A 41 -13.27 13.73 0.16
CA ASN A 41 -14.51 13.01 0.41
C ASN A 41 -14.43 12.27 1.76
N LEU A 42 -14.99 12.89 2.80
CA LEU A 42 -14.91 12.37 4.16
C LEU A 42 -15.46 10.95 4.32
N SER A 43 -16.54 10.60 3.61
CA SER A 43 -17.10 9.24 3.66
C SER A 43 -16.13 8.21 3.09
N MET A 44 -15.39 8.55 2.03
CA MET A 44 -14.35 7.70 1.46
C MET A 44 -13.18 7.51 2.43
N LEU A 45 -12.74 8.59 3.08
CA LEU A 45 -11.67 8.53 4.06
C LEU A 45 -12.04 7.62 5.24
N LYS A 46 -13.24 7.82 5.82
CA LYS A 46 -13.75 6.99 6.93
C LYS A 46 -13.82 5.51 6.57
N LEU A 47 -14.36 5.21 5.38
CA LEU A 47 -14.45 3.83 4.90
C LEU A 47 -13.05 3.22 4.75
N PHE A 48 -12.09 3.98 4.24
CA PHE A 48 -10.72 3.50 4.10
C PHE A 48 -10.08 3.23 5.47
N THR A 49 -10.23 4.12 6.45
CA THR A 49 -9.61 3.95 7.77
C THR A 49 -10.14 2.72 8.50
N GLU A 50 -11.46 2.48 8.44
CA GLU A 50 -12.05 1.25 9.00
C GLU A 50 -11.55 0.01 8.26
N LYS A 51 -11.53 0.04 6.92
CA LYS A 51 -10.98 -1.05 6.12
C LYS A 51 -9.52 -1.33 6.45
N PHE A 52 -8.70 -0.29 6.63
CA PHE A 52 -7.28 -0.44 6.96
C PHE A 52 -7.09 -1.05 8.34
N LYS A 53 -7.85 -0.59 9.34
CA LYS A 53 -7.83 -1.17 10.69
C LYS A 53 -8.11 -2.68 10.65
N VAL A 54 -9.20 -3.08 10.02
CA VAL A 54 -9.61 -4.50 9.96
C VAL A 54 -8.66 -5.35 9.11
N LEU A 55 -8.22 -4.85 7.95
CA LEU A 55 -7.46 -5.67 6.98
C LEU A 55 -5.94 -5.60 7.16
N TRP A 56 -5.40 -4.56 7.79
CA TRP A 56 -3.96 -4.36 7.99
C TRP A 56 -3.54 -4.42 9.44
N GLU A 57 -4.19 -3.68 10.34
CA GLU A 57 -3.77 -3.59 11.75
C GLU A 57 -4.13 -4.86 12.52
N GLU A 58 -5.35 -5.37 12.34
CA GLU A 58 -5.86 -6.59 12.96
C GLU A 58 -5.49 -7.86 12.19
N ASN A 59 -4.68 -7.74 11.13
CA ASN A 59 -4.27 -8.86 10.31
C ASN A 59 -3.34 -9.81 11.08
N PRO A 60 -3.55 -11.14 11.01
CA PRO A 60 -2.77 -12.11 11.77
C PRO A 60 -1.33 -12.28 11.29
N LEU A 61 -0.99 -11.76 10.10
CA LEU A 61 0.37 -11.81 9.56
C LEU A 61 1.26 -10.78 10.25
N ASP A 62 2.51 -11.15 10.48
CA ASP A 62 3.52 -10.23 10.97
C ASP A 62 3.78 -9.07 9.97
N GLU A 63 4.28 -7.95 10.49
CA GLU A 63 4.46 -6.73 9.69
C GLU A 63 5.41 -6.94 8.49
N LYS A 64 6.47 -7.74 8.66
CA LYS A 64 7.45 -8.02 7.59
C LYS A 64 6.76 -8.75 6.44
N THR A 65 5.95 -9.76 6.75
CA THR A 65 5.17 -10.52 5.76
C THR A 65 4.13 -9.64 5.06
N LYS A 66 3.40 -8.78 5.79
CA LYS A 66 2.41 -7.87 5.18
C LYS A 66 3.05 -6.93 4.16
N ILE A 67 4.21 -6.35 4.49
CA ILE A 67 4.94 -5.43 3.59
C ILE A 67 5.46 -6.17 2.35
N LEU A 68 5.95 -7.40 2.50
CA LEU A 68 6.37 -8.24 1.37
C LEU A 68 5.23 -8.51 0.38
N ILE A 69 4.06 -8.88 0.91
CA ILE A 69 2.86 -9.11 0.10
C ILE A 69 2.45 -7.82 -0.60
N ALA A 70 2.40 -6.70 0.13
CA ALA A 70 2.03 -5.40 -0.43
C ALA A 70 3.00 -4.91 -1.51
N TYR A 71 4.31 -5.10 -1.31
CA TYR A 71 5.34 -4.84 -2.32
C TYR A 71 5.12 -5.69 -3.57
N THR A 72 4.90 -7.01 -3.41
CA THR A 72 4.68 -7.95 -4.51
C THR A 72 3.47 -7.55 -5.36
N ILE A 73 2.34 -7.26 -4.70
CA ILE A 73 1.11 -6.78 -5.36
C ILE A 73 1.38 -5.45 -6.09
N SER A 74 2.15 -4.55 -5.47
CA SER A 74 2.49 -3.25 -6.07
C SER A 74 3.32 -3.37 -7.35
N VAL A 75 4.28 -4.31 -7.37
CA VAL A 75 5.08 -4.63 -8.55
C VAL A 75 4.20 -5.22 -9.64
N LEU A 76 3.38 -6.22 -9.34
CA LEU A 76 2.48 -6.86 -10.30
C LEU A 76 1.45 -5.87 -10.91
N ASN A 77 1.04 -4.87 -10.12
CA ASN A 77 0.13 -3.81 -10.56
C ASN A 77 0.84 -2.60 -11.20
N ASN A 78 2.17 -2.64 -11.36
CA ASN A 78 2.98 -1.54 -11.90
C ASN A 78 2.76 -0.18 -11.20
N CYS A 79 2.48 -0.17 -9.90
CA CYS A 79 2.25 1.07 -9.15
C CYS A 79 3.58 1.68 -8.69
N ALA A 80 4.17 2.59 -9.47
CA ALA A 80 5.46 3.22 -9.15
C ALA A 80 5.50 3.85 -7.74
N PHE A 81 4.47 4.62 -7.36
CA PHE A 81 4.36 5.19 -6.02
C PHE A 81 4.37 4.11 -4.92
N CYS A 82 3.58 3.05 -5.12
CA CYS A 82 3.45 1.98 -4.15
C CYS A 82 4.76 1.18 -4.04
N ILE A 83 5.42 0.89 -5.16
CA ILE A 83 6.73 0.21 -5.20
C ILE A 83 7.73 0.99 -4.35
N THR A 84 7.92 2.29 -4.61
CA THR A 84 8.84 3.12 -3.83
C THR A 84 8.49 3.12 -2.34
N ASN A 85 7.21 3.29 -2.00
CA ASN A 85 6.75 3.36 -0.63
C ASN A 85 6.96 2.04 0.14
N TYR A 86 6.66 0.89 -0.48
CA TYR A 86 6.86 -0.41 0.15
C TYR A 86 8.31 -0.87 0.14
N THR A 87 9.14 -0.45 -0.82
CA THR A 87 10.60 -0.66 -0.75
C THR A 87 11.20 0.04 0.47
N LYS A 88 10.81 1.29 0.75
CA LYS A 88 11.27 2.01 1.94
C LYS A 88 10.84 1.29 3.22
N GLN A 89 9.56 0.95 3.34
CA GLN A 89 9.04 0.23 4.51
C GLN A 89 9.70 -1.14 4.70
N ALA A 90 9.99 -1.84 3.61
CA ALA A 90 10.69 -3.12 3.65
C ALA A 90 12.08 -2.94 4.28
N ASN A 91 12.85 -1.95 3.81
CA ASN A 91 14.15 -1.63 4.38
C ASN A 91 14.05 -1.26 5.87
N ASP A 92 13.09 -0.40 6.25
CA ASP A 92 12.87 0.00 7.64
C ASP A 92 12.50 -1.18 8.57
N LYS A 93 11.95 -2.27 8.01
CA LYS A 93 11.64 -3.52 8.72
C LYS A 93 12.72 -4.59 8.60
N GLY A 94 13.91 -4.23 8.11
CA GLY A 94 15.07 -5.11 8.05
C GLY A 94 14.99 -6.16 6.95
N LEU A 95 14.25 -5.91 5.87
CA LEU A 95 14.39 -6.72 4.67
C LEU A 95 15.75 -6.46 4.02
N THR A 96 16.44 -7.54 3.70
CA THR A 96 17.72 -7.46 3.00
C THR A 96 17.52 -7.30 1.50
N GLU A 97 18.51 -6.73 0.82
CA GLU A 97 18.55 -6.70 -0.65
C GLU A 97 18.41 -8.10 -1.27
N LYS A 98 19.00 -9.12 -0.62
CA LYS A 98 18.90 -10.51 -1.05
C LYS A 98 17.47 -11.05 -0.98
N GLU A 99 16.73 -10.72 0.08
CA GLU A 99 15.31 -11.07 0.21
C GLU A 99 14.48 -10.37 -0.88
N LEU A 100 14.74 -9.08 -1.14
CA LEU A 100 14.02 -8.32 -2.16
C LEU A 100 14.29 -8.86 -3.59
N LEU A 101 15.54 -9.22 -3.89
CA LEU A 101 15.90 -9.89 -5.14
C LEU A 101 15.21 -11.26 -5.26
N GLY A 102 15.11 -12.00 -4.14
CA GLY A 102 14.37 -13.26 -4.09
C GLY A 102 12.90 -13.09 -4.45
N VAL A 103 12.23 -12.05 -3.93
CA VAL A 103 10.85 -11.71 -4.28
C VAL A 103 10.70 -11.40 -5.76
N LEU A 104 11.61 -10.59 -6.33
CA LEU A 104 11.58 -10.26 -7.76
C LEU A 104 11.80 -11.49 -8.65
N ALA A 105 12.70 -12.40 -8.25
CA ALA A 105 12.92 -13.66 -8.95
C ALA A 105 11.67 -14.56 -8.93
N LEU A 106 10.93 -14.58 -7.81
CA LEU A 106 9.65 -15.30 -7.73
C LEU A 106 8.57 -14.65 -8.60
N ILE A 107 8.52 -13.31 -8.65
CA ILE A 107 7.59 -12.59 -9.54
C ILE A 107 7.84 -12.97 -11.01
N ASP A 108 9.11 -12.99 -11.44
CA ASP A 108 9.50 -13.39 -12.80
C ASP A 108 9.10 -14.84 -13.11
N LEU A 109 9.51 -15.78 -12.25
CA LEU A 109 9.25 -17.21 -12.46
C LEU A 109 7.76 -17.55 -12.38
N VAL A 110 7.08 -17.14 -11.32
CA VAL A 110 5.67 -17.50 -11.10
C VAL A 110 4.77 -16.72 -12.06
N GLY A 111 5.08 -15.45 -12.32
CA GLY A 111 4.36 -14.63 -13.31
C GLY A 111 4.42 -15.24 -14.71
N SER A 112 5.61 -15.64 -15.18
CA SER A 112 5.76 -16.27 -16.50
C SER A 112 4.99 -17.59 -16.61
N MET A 113 5.02 -18.42 -15.57
CA MET A 113 4.24 -19.66 -15.54
C MET A 113 2.72 -19.42 -15.51
N ASN A 114 2.25 -18.40 -14.80
CA ASN A 114 0.84 -17.99 -14.83
C ASN A 114 0.41 -17.61 -16.26
N HIS A 115 1.23 -16.84 -16.97
CA HIS A 115 0.96 -16.48 -18.37
C HIS A 115 0.95 -17.70 -19.29
N PHE A 116 1.93 -18.59 -19.14
CA PHE A 116 1.99 -19.83 -19.92
C PHE A 116 0.72 -20.68 -19.72
N ASN A 117 0.38 -20.96 -18.46
CA ASN A 117 -0.79 -21.78 -18.11
C ASN A 117 -2.10 -21.18 -18.62
N ASN A 118 -2.27 -19.85 -18.48
CA ASN A 118 -3.43 -19.15 -19.04
C ASN A 118 -3.48 -19.26 -20.57
N GLY A 119 -2.33 -19.11 -21.24
CA GLY A 119 -2.22 -19.19 -22.69
C GLY A 119 -2.57 -20.56 -23.26
N ILE A 120 -2.12 -21.64 -22.60
CA ILE A 120 -2.50 -23.01 -22.99
C ILE A 120 -3.87 -23.43 -22.46
N GLN A 121 -4.55 -22.55 -21.72
CA GLN A 121 -5.83 -22.79 -21.04
C GLN A 121 -5.82 -24.05 -20.16
N LEU A 122 -4.70 -24.29 -19.49
CA LEU A 122 -4.56 -25.40 -18.55
C LEU A 122 -5.38 -25.07 -17.31
N LYS A 123 -6.56 -25.69 -17.22
CA LYS A 123 -7.41 -25.65 -16.02
C LYS A 123 -7.00 -26.76 -15.05
N PRO A 124 -7.22 -26.58 -13.74
CA PRO A 124 -7.01 -27.64 -12.75
C PRO A 124 -7.75 -28.93 -13.08
#